data_AF-A0AAQ5BI91-F1
#
_entry.id   AF-A0AAQ5BI91-F1
#
_cell.length_a   1.000
_cell.length_b   1.000
_cell.length_c   1.000
_cell.angle_alpha   90.00
_cell.angle_beta   90.00
_cell.angle_gamma   90.00
#
_symmetry.space_group_name_H-M   'P 1'
#
loop_
_entity.id
_entity.type
_entity.pdbx_description
1 polymer ?
#
loop_
_entity_poly.entity_id
_entity_poly.type
_entity_poly.pdbx_seq_one_letter_code
_entity_poly.pdbx_strand_id
1 'polypeptide(L)'
;MVRPLNPRPLPPVVLMLLLLLPPSPLPLAAGDPLPTESRLMNSCLQARRKCQADPTCSAAYHHLDSCTSSISTPLPSEEPSVPADCLEAAQQLRNSSLIGCMCHRRMKNQVACLDIYWTVHRARSLDPGW
;
A
#
# COMPACT_ATOMS: atom_id res chain seq x y z
N MET A 1 11.04 -23.16 -34.90
CA MET A 1 11.73 -22.40 -35.97
C MET A 1 11.83 -20.95 -35.52
N VAL A 2 13.05 -20.47 -35.25
CA VAL A 2 13.32 -19.10 -34.79
C VAL A 2 13.32 -18.18 -36.00
N ARG A 3 12.51 -17.10 -35.99
CA ARG A 3 12.52 -16.08 -37.06
C ARG A 3 13.89 -15.37 -37.03
N PRO A 4 14.64 -15.31 -38.13
CA PRO A 4 15.84 -14.49 -38.18
C PRO A 4 15.42 -13.02 -38.13
N LEU A 5 15.83 -12.31 -37.09
CA LEU A 5 15.66 -10.86 -37.01
C LEU A 5 16.71 -10.24 -37.94
N ASN A 6 16.29 -9.89 -39.14
CA ASN A 6 17.13 -9.22 -40.13
C ASN A 6 17.56 -7.84 -39.57
N PRO A 7 18.86 -7.58 -39.35
CA PRO A 7 19.32 -6.29 -38.86
C PRO A 7 19.26 -5.27 -40.01
N ARG A 8 18.23 -4.41 -40.00
CA ARG A 8 18.19 -3.24 -40.90
C ARG A 8 19.41 -2.36 -40.61
N PRO A 9 20.24 -2.04 -41.62
CA PRO A 9 21.36 -1.13 -41.42
C PRO A 9 20.81 0.24 -41.00
N LEU A 10 21.27 0.73 -39.86
CA LEU A 10 20.90 2.05 -39.35
C LEU A 10 21.47 3.12 -40.28
N PRO A 11 20.71 4.17 -40.62
CA PRO A 11 21.20 5.24 -41.48
C PRO A 11 22.44 5.90 -40.83
N PRO A 12 23.41 6.39 -41.64
CA PRO A 12 24.69 6.89 -41.15
C PRO A 12 24.55 8.03 -40.14
N VAL A 13 23.44 8.77 -40.20
CA VAL A 13 23.08 9.83 -39.26
C VAL A 13 22.89 9.30 -37.83
N VAL A 14 22.29 8.11 -37.68
CA VAL A 14 22.07 7.49 -36.37
C VAL A 14 23.37 6.98 -35.78
N LEU A 15 24.28 6.47 -36.62
CA LEU A 15 25.61 6.05 -36.18
C LEU A 15 26.43 7.26 -35.69
N MET A 16 26.35 8.40 -36.39
CA MET A 16 26.99 9.65 -35.96
C MET A 16 26.42 10.18 -34.65
N LEU A 17 25.09 10.12 -34.44
CA LEU A 17 24.48 10.49 -33.16
C LEU A 17 24.94 9.62 -32.00
N LEU A 18 25.12 8.31 -32.23
CA LEU A 18 25.59 7.36 -31.22
C LEU A 18 27.05 7.60 -30.82
N LEU A 19 27.88 8.04 -31.77
CA LEU A 19 29.30 8.37 -31.53
C LEU A 19 29.49 9.73 -30.84
N LEU A 20 28.51 10.63 -30.96
CA LEU A 20 28.51 11.95 -30.31
C LEU A 20 27.93 11.92 -28.89
N LEU A 21 27.26 10.83 -28.48
CA LEU A 21 26.83 10.65 -27.10
C LEU A 21 28.05 10.28 -26.24
N PRO A 22 28.39 11.05 -25.19
CA PRO A 22 29.44 10.65 -24.26
C PRO A 22 29.07 9.31 -23.61
N PRO A 23 30.04 8.41 -23.35
CA PRO A 23 29.79 7.19 -22.60
C PRO A 23 29.35 7.61 -21.20
N SER A 24 28.04 7.55 -20.96
CA SER A 24 27.49 7.84 -19.64
C SER A 24 28.13 6.82 -18.68
N PRO A 25 28.86 7.26 -17.64
CA PRO A 25 29.40 6.34 -16.67
C PRO A 25 28.22 5.64 -16.02
N LEU A 26 28.06 4.35 -16.32
CA LEU A 26 27.18 3.47 -15.57
C LEU A 26 27.65 3.56 -14.12
N PRO A 27 26.82 4.03 -13.17
CA PRO A 27 27.17 3.83 -11.78
C PRO A 27 27.08 2.31 -11.56
N LEU A 28 28.24 1.68 -11.38
CA LEU A 28 28.34 0.41 -10.68
C LEU A 28 27.74 0.66 -9.30
N ALA A 29 26.44 0.36 -9.16
CA ALA A 29 25.73 0.39 -7.90
C ALA A 29 26.21 -0.81 -7.06
N ALA A 30 27.44 -0.70 -6.55
CA ALA A 30 27.92 -1.48 -5.43
C ALA A 30 27.41 -0.81 -4.15
N GLY A 31 26.51 -1.49 -3.47
CA GLY A 31 26.07 -1.16 -2.11
C GLY A 31 24.82 -0.28 -2.04
N ASP A 32 23.66 -0.90 -1.94
CA ASP A 32 22.54 -0.29 -1.22
C ASP A 32 22.42 -1.03 0.12
N PRO A 33 22.85 -0.46 1.25
CA PRO A 33 22.36 -0.93 2.54
C PRO A 33 20.88 -0.58 2.58
N LEU A 34 20.03 -1.59 2.38
CA LEU A 34 18.58 -1.58 2.58
C LEU A 34 18.05 -0.27 3.23
N PRO A 35 17.56 0.72 2.45
CA PRO A 35 17.02 1.96 3.01
C PRO A 35 15.65 1.77 3.69
N THR A 36 15.21 0.53 3.90
CA THR A 36 13.79 0.20 3.86
C THR A 36 13.19 -0.17 5.22
N GLU A 37 13.98 -0.48 6.25
CA GLU A 37 13.38 -0.86 7.54
C GLU A 37 13.01 0.36 8.40
N SER A 38 13.87 1.38 8.42
CA SER A 38 13.65 2.61 9.22
C SER A 38 12.50 3.48 8.70
N ARG A 39 12.31 3.59 7.37
CA ARG A 39 11.17 4.33 6.79
C ARG A 39 9.83 3.59 6.89
N LEU A 40 9.83 2.33 7.32
CA LEU A 40 8.61 1.51 7.43
C LEU A 40 8.17 1.30 8.89
N MET A 41 8.82 1.95 9.85
CA MET A 41 8.53 1.83 11.30
C MET A 41 7.07 2.12 11.66
N ASN A 42 6.31 2.80 10.79
CA ASN A 42 4.87 3.05 10.92
C ASN A 42 4.04 2.58 9.71
N SER A 43 4.59 1.70 8.86
CA SER A 43 3.87 1.25 7.66
C SER A 43 2.65 0.42 8.03
N CYS A 44 1.53 0.61 7.35
CA CYS A 44 0.32 -0.19 7.60
C CYS A 44 0.55 -1.69 7.41
N LEU A 45 1.50 -2.09 6.55
CA LEU A 45 1.92 -3.48 6.38
C LEU A 45 2.65 -4.06 7.60
N GLN A 46 3.50 -3.28 8.27
CA GLN A 46 4.17 -3.72 9.48
C GLN A 46 3.21 -3.71 10.68
N ALA A 47 2.39 -2.67 10.78
CA ALA A 47 1.33 -2.56 11.77
C ALA A 47 0.34 -3.74 11.68
N ARG A 48 -0.12 -4.09 10.48
CA ARG A 48 -1.00 -5.25 10.28
C ARG A 48 -0.36 -6.56 10.73
N ARG A 49 0.94 -6.76 10.47
CA ARG A 49 1.67 -7.95 10.96
C ARG A 49 1.73 -8.01 12.49
N LYS A 50 1.97 -6.88 13.16
CA LYS A 50 1.92 -6.80 14.63
C LYS A 50 0.51 -7.09 15.16
N CYS A 51 -0.51 -6.50 14.53
CA CYS A 51 -1.91 -6.77 14.83
C CYS A 51 -2.30 -8.24 14.63
N GLN A 52 -1.77 -8.92 13.62
CA GLN A 52 -2.03 -10.35 13.39
C GLN A 52 -1.49 -11.24 14.52
N ALA A 53 -0.44 -10.81 15.22
CA ALA A 53 0.09 -11.54 16.37
C ALA A 53 -0.74 -11.34 17.64
N ASP A 54 -1.60 -10.31 17.68
CA ASP A 54 -2.54 -10.06 18.77
C ASP A 54 -3.93 -10.59 18.36
N PRO A 55 -4.47 -11.62 19.05
CA PRO A 55 -5.74 -12.24 18.65
C PRO A 55 -6.92 -11.26 18.72
N THR A 56 -6.92 -10.35 19.70
CA THR A 56 -7.96 -9.33 19.86
C THR A 56 -7.90 -8.33 18.71
N CYS A 57 -6.71 -7.83 18.39
CA CYS A 57 -6.55 -6.91 17.27
C CYS A 57 -6.90 -7.56 15.94
N SER A 58 -6.44 -8.80 15.72
CA SER A 58 -6.69 -9.53 14.49
C SER A 58 -8.19 -9.74 14.27
N ALA A 59 -8.92 -10.18 15.30
CA ALA A 59 -10.37 -10.35 15.25
C ALA A 59 -11.09 -9.02 14.95
N ALA A 60 -10.75 -7.95 15.68
CA ALA A 60 -11.33 -6.62 15.49
C ALA A 60 -11.11 -6.10 14.05
N TYR A 61 -9.90 -6.29 13.50
CA TYR A 61 -9.57 -5.88 12.14
C TYR A 61 -10.42 -6.64 11.10
N HIS A 62 -10.52 -7.97 11.22
CA HIS A 62 -11.32 -8.78 10.29
C HIS A 62 -12.82 -8.44 10.37
N HIS A 63 -13.30 -8.15 11.58
CA HIS A 63 -14.69 -7.73 11.77
C HIS A 63 -14.95 -6.39 11.07
N LEU A 64 -14.08 -5.40 11.28
CA LEU A 64 -14.19 -4.09 10.65
C LEU A 64 -14.09 -4.18 9.11
N ASP A 65 -13.22 -5.04 8.58
CA ASP A 65 -13.09 -5.29 7.13
C ASP A 65 -14.37 -5.86 6.52
N SER A 66 -15.11 -6.66 7.29
CA SER A 66 -16.43 -7.15 6.87
C SER A 66 -17.47 -6.02 6.85
N CYS A 67 -17.35 -5.04 7.76
CA CYS A 67 -18.21 -3.86 7.80
C CYS A 67 -18.00 -2.90 6.61
N THR A 68 -16.81 -2.88 6.01
CA THR A 68 -16.55 -2.02 4.83
C THR A 68 -17.23 -2.57 3.58
N SER A 69 -17.37 -3.90 3.49
CA SER A 69 -18.01 -4.60 2.39
C SER A 69 -19.54 -4.48 2.41
N SER A 70 -20.14 -4.25 3.59
CA SER A 70 -21.61 -4.15 3.75
C SER A 70 -22.17 -2.73 3.56
N ILE A 71 -21.33 -1.68 3.59
CA ILE A 71 -21.74 -0.32 3.21
C ILE A 71 -21.72 -0.22 1.68
N SER A 72 -22.66 -0.93 1.07
CA SER A 72 -23.11 -0.61 -0.29
C SER A 72 -23.78 0.76 -0.27
N THR A 73 -23.69 1.49 -1.36
CA THR A 73 -24.17 2.88 -1.53
C THR A 73 -25.51 3.09 -0.80
N PRO A 74 -25.57 3.93 0.26
CA PRO A 74 -26.82 4.15 0.98
C PRO A 74 -27.86 4.72 0.01
N LEU A 75 -29.04 4.12 -0.01
CA LEU A 75 -30.19 4.65 -0.73
C LEU A 75 -30.52 6.03 -0.12
N PRO A 76 -30.95 7.04 -0.89
CA PRO A 76 -31.07 8.44 -0.42
C PRO A 76 -31.96 8.69 0.80
N SER A 77 -32.69 7.67 1.26
CA SER A 77 -33.68 7.71 2.32
C SER A 77 -33.31 6.88 3.56
N GLU A 78 -32.17 6.19 3.56
CA GLU A 78 -31.68 5.44 4.72
C GLU A 78 -30.49 6.20 5.32
N GLU A 79 -30.67 6.72 6.53
CA GLU A 79 -29.53 7.21 7.33
C GLU A 79 -28.54 6.04 7.44
N PRO A 80 -27.27 6.21 7.05
CA PRO A 80 -26.28 5.13 7.12
C PRO A 80 -26.01 4.76 8.58
N SER A 81 -26.81 3.85 9.13
CA SER A 81 -26.61 3.34 10.47
C SER A 81 -25.47 2.33 10.44
N VAL A 82 -24.36 2.68 11.07
CA VAL A 82 -23.23 1.77 11.25
C VAL A 82 -23.62 0.73 12.30
N PRO A 83 -23.48 -0.58 12.04
CA PRO A 83 -23.78 -1.60 13.04
C PRO A 83 -22.98 -1.38 14.33
N ALA A 84 -23.61 -1.59 15.49
CA ALA A 84 -22.96 -1.40 16.80
C ALA A 84 -21.68 -2.24 16.92
N ASP A 85 -21.69 -3.45 16.40
CA ASP A 85 -20.53 -4.37 16.41
C ASP A 85 -19.34 -3.81 15.59
N CYS A 86 -19.61 -2.99 14.56
CA CYS A 86 -18.56 -2.32 13.78
C CYS A 86 -17.94 -1.15 14.56
N LEU A 87 -18.74 -0.45 15.38
CA LEU A 87 -18.24 0.59 16.29
C LEU A 87 -17.37 -0.03 17.38
N GLU A 88 -17.78 -1.16 17.95
CA GLU A 88 -16.98 -1.87 18.94
C GLU A 88 -15.65 -2.35 18.36
N ALA A 89 -15.65 -2.95 17.17
CA ALA A 89 -14.43 -3.35 16.49
C ALA A 89 -13.50 -2.14 16.20
N ALA A 90 -14.07 -1.00 15.80
CA ALA A 90 -13.30 0.23 15.63
C ALA A 90 -12.65 0.72 16.93
N GLN A 91 -13.36 0.61 18.06
CA GLN A 91 -12.83 0.96 19.39
C GLN A 91 -11.69 0.05 19.82
N GLN A 92 -11.82 -1.26 19.60
CA GLN A 92 -10.75 -2.24 19.91
C GLN A 92 -9.47 -1.95 19.10
N LEU A 93 -9.60 -1.45 17.87
CA LEU A 93 -8.46 -1.07 17.04
C LEU A 93 -7.74 0.20 17.52
N ARG A 94 -8.36 1.06 18.33
CA ARG A 94 -7.75 2.32 18.81
C ARG A 94 -6.46 2.10 19.58
N ASN A 95 -6.39 1.03 20.36
CA ASN A 95 -5.23 0.70 21.20
C ASN A 95 -4.23 -0.21 20.49
N SER A 96 -4.42 -0.45 19.19
CA SER A 96 -3.59 -1.37 18.42
C SER A 96 -2.47 -0.67 17.65
N SER A 97 -1.53 -1.47 17.16
CA SER A 97 -0.44 -1.01 16.29
C SER A 97 -0.89 -0.43 14.93
N LEU A 98 -2.16 -0.60 14.55
CA LEU A 98 -2.71 -0.08 13.29
C LEU A 98 -3.01 1.41 13.34
N ILE A 99 -3.19 1.99 14.53
CA ILE A 99 -3.60 3.37 14.66
C ILE A 99 -2.49 4.32 14.18
N GLY A 100 -2.84 5.23 13.27
CA GLY A 100 -1.88 6.19 12.71
C GLY A 100 -0.85 5.59 11.75
N CYS A 101 -1.06 4.36 11.26
CA CYS A 101 -0.19 3.80 10.24
C CYS A 101 -0.25 4.60 8.93
N MET A 102 0.83 4.55 8.16
CA MET A 102 0.95 5.28 6.89
C MET A 102 1.36 4.38 5.74
N CYS A 103 0.98 4.79 4.53
CA CYS A 103 1.47 4.19 3.30
C CYS A 103 2.34 5.19 2.54
N HIS A 104 3.53 4.74 2.14
CA HIS A 104 4.48 5.57 1.40
C HIS A 104 4.28 5.40 -0.11
N ARG A 105 4.61 6.45 -0.87
CA ARG A 105 4.60 6.39 -2.34
C ARG A 105 5.69 5.43 -2.83
N ARG A 106 5.41 4.66 -3.89
CA ARG A 106 6.37 3.71 -4.54
C ARG A 106 6.79 2.52 -3.65
N MET A 107 5.92 2.08 -2.75
CA MET A 107 6.15 0.81 -2.04
C MET A 107 5.90 -0.40 -2.94
N LYS A 108 6.67 -1.47 -2.76
CA LYS A 108 6.50 -2.73 -3.51
C LYS A 108 5.09 -3.31 -3.38
N ASN A 109 4.49 -3.21 -2.19
CA ASN A 109 3.14 -3.70 -1.87
C ASN A 109 2.16 -2.55 -1.65
N GLN A 110 2.21 -1.51 -2.50
CA GLN A 110 1.43 -0.28 -2.30
C GLN A 110 -0.09 -0.54 -2.26
N VAL A 111 -0.61 -1.39 -3.14
CA VAL A 111 -2.04 -1.74 -3.18
C VAL A 111 -2.49 -2.35 -1.85
N ALA A 112 -1.78 -3.37 -1.37
CA ALA A 112 -2.08 -4.02 -0.09
C ALA A 112 -1.96 -3.07 1.11
N CYS A 113 -1.00 -2.13 1.09
CA CYS A 113 -0.92 -1.13 2.15
C CYS A 113 -2.15 -0.20 2.14
N LEU A 114 -2.54 0.28 0.96
CA LEU A 114 -3.68 1.18 0.84
C LEU A 114 -4.99 0.52 1.25
N ASP A 115 -5.16 -0.76 0.93
CA ASP A 115 -6.29 -1.56 1.40
C ASP A 115 -6.40 -1.54 2.93
N ILE A 116 -5.30 -1.86 3.63
CA ILE A 116 -5.23 -1.78 5.10
C ILE A 116 -5.50 -0.36 5.60
N TYR A 117 -4.90 0.64 4.97
CA TYR A 117 -5.06 2.05 5.34
C TYR A 117 -6.53 2.48 5.29
N TRP A 118 -7.27 2.10 4.24
CA TRP A 118 -8.68 2.47 4.10
C TRP A 118 -9.57 1.77 5.12
N THR A 119 -9.32 0.49 5.44
CA THR A 119 -10.02 -0.20 6.52
C THR A 119 -9.80 0.52 7.86
N VAL A 120 -8.57 0.87 8.20
CA VAL A 120 -8.25 1.59 9.45
C VAL A 120 -8.79 3.03 9.46
N HIS A 121 -8.77 3.71 8.31
CA HIS A 121 -9.33 5.06 8.17
C HIS A 121 -10.83 5.08 8.51
N ARG A 122 -11.57 4.05 8.08
CA ARG A 122 -12.98 3.87 8.43
C ARG A 122 -13.15 3.69 9.94
N ALA A 123 -12.34 2.86 10.58
CA ALA A 123 -12.33 2.71 12.05
C ALA A 123 -12.28 4.08 12.76
N ARG A 124 -11.37 4.94 12.30
CA ARG A 124 -11.19 6.29 12.86
C ARG A 124 -12.37 7.22 12.60
N SER A 125 -13.05 7.08 11.46
CA SER A 125 -14.26 7.85 11.17
C SER A 125 -15.48 7.41 11.98
N LEU A 126 -15.49 6.16 12.45
CA LEU A 126 -16.60 5.57 13.20
C LEU A 126 -16.56 5.90 14.69
N ASP A 127 -15.38 6.09 15.27
CA ASP A 127 -15.22 6.49 16.67
C ASP A 127 -14.75 7.95 16.75
N PRO A 128 -15.66 8.95 16.83
CA PRO A 128 -15.30 10.37 16.85
C PRO A 128 -14.66 10.84 18.17
N GLY A 129 -14.36 9.95 19.11
CA GLY A 129 -13.75 10.27 20.42
C GLY A 129 -12.23 10.50 20.38
N TRP A 130 -11.77 11.20 19.34
CA TRP A 130 -10.37 11.60 19.12
C TRP A 130 -10.14 13.07 19.39
#